data_AF-A0A7C6AB81-F1
#
_entry.id   AF-A0A7C6AB81-F1
#
_cell.length_a   1.000
_cell.length_b   1.000
_cell.length_c   1.000
_cell.angle_alpha   90.00
_cell.angle_beta   90.00
_cell.angle_gamma   90.00
#
_symmetry.space_group_name_H-M   'P 1'
#
loop_
_entity.id
_entity.type
_entity.pdbx_description
1 polymer ?
#
loop_
_entity_poly.entity_id
_entity_poly.type
_entity_poly.pdbx_seq_one_letter_code
_entity_poly.pdbx_strand_id
1 'polypeptide(L)'
;MTDNQWDALKKIVNGESVKPLPIGFIIDSPWLPNWYGVKIIDYFTNDEIWFNANLKAINEFPDVMFLPGFWSEFGMCTEPSA
;
A
#
# COMPACT_ATOMS: atom_id res chain seq x y z
N MET A 1 7.92 -0.10 -2.82
CA MET A 1 8.83 0.23 -1.70
C MET A 1 10.19 0.55 -2.27
N THR A 2 10.87 1.57 -1.76
CA THR A 2 12.25 1.91 -2.15
C THR A 2 13.28 1.10 -1.35
N ASP A 3 14.54 1.07 -1.80
CA ASP A 3 15.61 0.39 -1.07
C ASP A 3 15.79 0.93 0.36
N ASN A 4 15.70 2.25 0.53
CA ASN A 4 15.79 2.89 1.84
C ASN A 4 14.67 2.44 2.79
N GLN A 5 13.44 2.36 2.28
CA GLN A 5 12.29 1.87 3.05
C GLN A 5 12.45 0.39 3.40
N TRP A 6 12.95 -0.42 2.47
CA TRP A 6 13.22 -1.84 2.70
C TRP A 6 14.31 -2.08 3.75
N ASP A 7 15.40 -1.31 3.69
CA ASP A 7 16.47 -1.36 4.67
C ASP A 7 16.00 -0.92 6.06
N ALA A 8 15.17 0.12 6.14
CA ALA A 8 14.53 0.52 7.39
C ALA A 8 13.65 -0.60 7.95
N LEU A 9 12.82 -1.23 7.11
CA LEU A 9 11.96 -2.35 7.51
C LEU A 9 12.77 -3.52 8.09
N LYS A 10 13.87 -3.91 7.44
CA LYS A 10 14.76 -4.98 7.95
C LYS A 10 15.31 -4.65 9.35
N LYS A 11 15.77 -3.42 9.57
CA LYS A 11 16.26 -2.96 10.88
C LYS A 11 15.16 -3.03 11.96
N ILE A 12 13.95 -2.58 11.63
CA ILE A 12 12.79 -2.64 12.53
C ILE A 12 12.49 -4.10 12.91
N VAL A 13 12.42 -5.00 11.94
CA VAL A 13 12.14 -6.42 12.16
C VAL A 13 13.22 -7.09 13.03
N ASN A 14 14.48 -6.62 12.92
CA ASN A 14 15.58 -7.06 13.79
C ASN A 14 15.57 -6.42 15.19
N GLY A 15 14.59 -5.59 15.53
CA GLY A 15 14.47 -4.92 16.83
C GLY A 15 15.39 -3.71 16.99
N GLU A 16 15.99 -3.20 15.92
CA GLU A 16 16.83 -2.01 15.97
C GLU A 16 15.98 -0.72 16.09
N SER A 17 16.56 0.31 16.72
CA SER A 17 15.93 1.63 16.78
C SER A 17 16.25 2.43 15.52
N VAL A 18 15.21 2.78 14.75
CA VAL A 18 15.31 3.64 13.56
C VAL A 18 14.82 5.04 13.91
N LYS A 19 15.58 6.07 13.50
CA LYS A 19 15.21 7.49 13.66
C LYS A 19 15.35 8.23 12.32
N PRO A 20 14.38 9.09 11.93
CA PRO A 20 13.08 9.27 12.59
C PRO A 20 12.24 7.99 12.61
N LEU A 21 11.23 7.92 13.47
CA LEU A 21 10.34 6.76 13.52
C LEU A 21 9.63 6.62 12.17
N PRO A 22 9.78 5.49 11.47
CA PRO A 22 9.18 5.30 10.17
C PRO A 22 7.67 5.06 10.30
N ILE A 23 6.92 5.50 9.29
CA ILE A 23 5.46 5.30 9.21
C ILE A 23 5.20 4.18 8.21
N GLY A 24 4.36 3.23 8.60
CA GLY A 24 3.91 2.15 7.73
C GLY A 24 2.39 2.04 7.74
N PHE A 25 1.80 1.88 6.55
CA PHE A 25 0.36 1.64 6.38
C PHE A 25 0.10 0.37 5.57
N ILE A 26 -1.03 -0.26 5.87
CA ILE A 26 -1.59 -1.27 5.00
C ILE A 26 -2.23 -0.57 3.80
N ILE A 27 -1.90 -1.04 2.59
CA ILE A 27 -2.53 -0.60 1.35
C ILE A 27 -3.38 -1.74 0.79
N ASP A 28 -4.67 -1.48 0.67
CA ASP A 28 -5.66 -2.47 0.29
C ASP A 28 -6.96 -1.85 -0.24
N SER A 29 -7.75 -2.71 -0.86
CA SER A 29 -8.98 -2.41 -1.61
C SER A 29 -10.17 -1.83 -0.81
N PRO A 30 -10.28 -1.97 0.53
CA PRO A 30 -11.36 -1.30 1.27
C PRO A 30 -11.32 0.23 1.17
N TRP A 31 -10.12 0.84 1.09
CA TRP A 31 -9.98 2.30 1.05
C TRP A 31 -9.42 2.83 -0.28
N LEU A 32 -8.45 2.13 -0.88
CA LEU A 32 -7.68 2.66 -2.00
C LEU A 32 -8.52 3.03 -3.24
N PRO A 33 -9.51 2.21 -3.69
CA PRO A 33 -10.32 2.53 -4.87
C PRO A 33 -11.16 3.78 -4.67
N ASN A 34 -11.79 3.91 -3.50
CA ASN A 34 -12.63 5.06 -3.15
C ASN A 34 -11.78 6.33 -3.02
N TRP A 35 -10.60 6.23 -2.40
CA TRP A 35 -9.66 7.34 -2.33
C TRP A 35 -9.13 7.76 -3.71
N TYR A 36 -8.88 6.78 -4.60
CA TYR A 36 -8.47 7.02 -5.98
C TYR A 36 -9.60 7.60 -6.86
N GLY A 37 -10.86 7.39 -6.47
CA GLY A 37 -12.03 7.92 -7.17
C GLY A 37 -12.61 6.97 -8.23
N VAL A 38 -12.42 5.65 -8.08
CA VAL A 38 -12.97 4.62 -8.98
C VAL A 38 -13.86 3.65 -8.22
N LYS A 39 -14.71 2.91 -8.93
CA LYS A 39 -15.48 1.84 -8.31
C LYS A 39 -14.54 0.70 -7.95
N ILE A 40 -14.82 0.03 -6.84
CA ILE A 40 -14.07 -1.13 -6.38
C ILE A 40 -13.97 -2.23 -7.45
N ILE A 41 -15.04 -2.46 -8.24
CA ILE A 41 -15.03 -3.44 -9.32
C ILE A 41 -14.07 -3.05 -10.46
N ASP A 42 -13.95 -1.77 -10.79
CA ASP A 42 -13.05 -1.29 -11.84
C ASP A 42 -11.60 -1.45 -11.39
N TYR A 43 -11.32 -1.19 -10.10
CA TYR A 43 -10.02 -1.44 -9.49
C TYR A 43 -9.61 -2.92 -9.58
N PHE A 44 -10.53 -3.85 -9.36
CA PHE A 44 -10.24 -5.28 -9.42
C PHE A 44 -10.18 -5.88 -10.83
N THR A 45 -10.79 -5.23 -11.83
CA THR A 45 -10.95 -5.82 -13.18
C THR A 45 -10.12 -5.12 -14.25
N ASN A 46 -9.44 -4.03 -13.90
CA ASN A 46 -8.57 -3.28 -14.80
C ASN A 46 -7.19 -3.05 -14.17
N ASP A 47 -6.20 -3.77 -14.71
CA ASP A 47 -4.81 -3.73 -14.24
C ASP A 47 -4.19 -2.32 -14.29
N GLU A 48 -4.57 -1.51 -15.28
CA GLU A 48 -4.08 -0.13 -15.41
C GLU A 48 -4.64 0.77 -14.30
N ILE A 49 -5.92 0.61 -13.97
CA ILE A 49 -6.55 1.34 -12.85
C ILE A 49 -5.90 0.93 -11.53
N TRP A 50 -5.75 -0.38 -11.29
CA TRP A 50 -5.07 -0.90 -10.09
C TRP A 50 -3.65 -0.35 -9.96
N PHE A 51 -2.87 -0.41 -11.04
CA PHE A 51 -1.49 0.07 -11.04
C PHE A 51 -1.41 1.56 -10.77
N ASN A 52 -2.22 2.37 -11.46
CA ASN A 52 -2.21 3.82 -11.29
C ASN A 52 -2.69 4.26 -9.90
N ALA A 53 -3.64 3.55 -9.30
CA ALA A 53 -4.08 3.81 -7.92
C ALA A 53 -2.98 3.57 -6.89
N ASN A 54 -2.30 2.42 -6.99
CA ASN A 54 -1.14 2.12 -6.13
C ASN A 54 0.02 3.09 -6.38
N LEU A 55 0.29 3.43 -7.64
CA LEU A 55 1.34 4.38 -8.01
C LEU A 55 1.06 5.78 -7.46
N LYS A 56 -0.20 6.24 -7.51
CA LYS A 56 -0.61 7.52 -6.90
C LYS A 56 -0.33 7.51 -5.39
N ALA A 57 -0.72 6.45 -4.68
CA ALA A 57 -0.51 6.35 -3.23
C ALA A 57 0.98 6.48 -2.86
N ILE A 58 1.87 5.73 -3.52
CA ILE A 58 3.31 5.79 -3.20
C ILE A 58 3.97 7.12 -3.59
N ASN A 59 3.46 7.80 -4.62
CA ASN A 59 3.99 9.10 -5.05
C ASN A 59 3.50 10.26 -4.18
N GLU A 60 2.27 10.16 -3.66
CA GLU A 60 1.66 11.19 -2.82
C GLU A 60 2.15 11.10 -1.36
N PHE A 61 2.54 9.91 -0.92
CA PHE A 61 3.09 9.66 0.42
C PHE A 61 4.48 9.00 0.35
N PRO A 62 5.52 9.71 -0.14
CA PRO A 62 6.84 9.11 -0.37
C PRO A 62 7.56 8.67 0.92
N ASP A 63 7.21 9.28 2.06
CA ASP A 63 7.80 8.95 3.37
C ASP A 63 7.12 7.77 4.07
N VAL A 64 6.02 7.26 3.51
CA VAL A 64 5.23 6.16 4.07
C VAL A 64 5.64 4.83 3.43
N MET A 65 5.82 3.81 4.25
CA MET A 65 5.98 2.43 3.80
C MET A 65 4.62 1.77 3.63
N PHE A 66 4.24 1.47 2.39
CA PHE A 66 3.02 0.70 2.12
C PHE A 66 3.30 -0.81 2.09
N LEU A 67 2.50 -1.57 2.85
CA LEU A 67 2.68 -3.01 3.08
C LEU A 67 1.33 -3.77 3.05
N PRO A 68 1.16 -4.80 2.20
CA PRO A 68 2.08 -5.22 1.14
C PRO A 68 2.15 -4.14 0.05
N GLY A 69 3.16 -4.14 -0.82
CA GLY A 69 3.26 -3.16 -1.90
C GLY A 69 2.22 -3.41 -3.01
N PHE A 70 2.71 -3.72 -4.21
CA PHE A 70 1.87 -4.06 -5.35
C PHE A 70 1.50 -5.56 -5.29
N TRP A 71 0.40 -5.90 -4.61
CA TRP A 71 -0.02 -7.30 -4.41
C TRP A 71 -1.43 -7.58 -4.92
N SER A 72 -1.72 -8.87 -5.12
CA SER A 72 -3.03 -9.32 -5.61
C SER A 72 -4.02 -9.44 -4.45
N GLU A 73 -4.98 -8.54 -4.43
CA GLU A 73 -5.89 -8.34 -3.30
C GLU A 73 -7.20 -9.14 -3.41
N PHE A 74 -7.34 -10.05 -4.38
CA PHE A 74 -8.61 -10.78 -4.60
C PHE A 74 -9.07 -11.59 -3.38
N GLY A 75 -8.15 -12.00 -2.51
CA GLY A 75 -8.49 -12.65 -1.24
C GLY A 75 -9.16 -11.72 -0.22
N MET A 76 -8.98 -10.41 -0.36
CA MET A 76 -9.59 -9.38 0.49
C MET A 76 -10.99 -8.98 0.01
N CYS A 77 -11.40 -9.36 -1.21
CA CYS A 77 -12.74 -9.08 -1.75
C CYS A 77 -13.88 -9.63 -0.88
N THR A 78 -13.60 -10.62 -0.04
CA THR A 78 -14.58 -11.24 0.86
C THR A 78 -14.60 -10.61 2.25
N GLU A 79 -13.64 -9.75 2.57
CA GLU A 79 -13.62 -9.06 3.86
C GLU A 79 -14.61 -7.89 3.83
N PRO A 80 -15.50 -7.76 4.83
CA PRO A 80 -16.37 -6.60 4.93
C PRO A 80 -15.52 -5.34 5.04
N SER A 81 -15.83 -4.31 4.26
CA SER A 81 -15.26 -2.97 4.46
C SER A 81 -15.60 -2.51 5.87
N ALA A 82 -14.57 -2.16 6.67
CA ALA A 82 -14.72 -1.56 8.00
C ALA A 82 -15.32 -0.15 7.94
#